data_AF-A0A4U7EWI6-F1
#
_entry.id   AF-A0A4U7EWI6-F1
#
_cell.length_a   1.000
_cell.length_b   1.000
_cell.length_c   1.000
_cell.angle_alpha   90.00
_cell.angle_beta   90.00
_cell.angle_gamma   90.00
#
_symmetry.space_group_name_H-M   'P 1'
#
loop_
_entity.id
_entity.type
_entity.pdbx_description
1 polymer ?
#
loop_
_entity_poly.entity_id
_entity_poly.type
_entity_poly.pdbx_seq_one_letter_code
_entity_poly.pdbx_strand_id
1 'polypeptide(L)'
;TLIPMPESDGTDRFDDAFATFRTKHGSYWRWVRPVFEGASRSAANARIEFRPIPGQPTVRDSIAFQSAFAGLMQALPQREHPVIGLEWETARDNFYAAVADGLDADIEWIGPDGERTTDTDALFADILDHAEAGLRTAGCADDEAAAWI
;
A
#
# COMPACT_ATOMS: atom_id res chain seq x y z
N THR A 1 24.26 0.87 -12.63
CA THR A 1 23.90 1.81 -13.70
C THR A 1 24.08 3.23 -13.21
N LEU A 2 24.88 4.04 -13.92
CA LEU A 2 24.95 5.48 -13.69
C LEU A 2 23.76 6.15 -14.39
N ILE A 3 23.12 7.10 -13.72
CA ILE A 3 21.96 7.82 -14.26
C ILE A 3 22.42 9.25 -14.44
N PRO A 4 22.41 9.77 -15.67
CA PRO A 4 22.85 11.12 -15.93
C PRO A 4 21.95 12.10 -15.17
N MET A 5 22.53 13.23 -14.77
CA MET A 5 21.73 14.31 -14.23
C MET A 5 20.78 14.81 -15.32
N PRO A 6 19.49 15.05 -14.99
CA PRO A 6 18.58 15.62 -15.96
C PRO A 6 19.10 16.99 -16.38
N GLU A 7 19.16 17.21 -17.69
CA GLU A 7 19.37 18.54 -18.23
C GLU A 7 18.13 19.39 -17.92
N SER A 8 18.30 20.71 -17.85
CA SER A 8 17.14 21.61 -17.81
C SER A 8 16.41 21.46 -19.13
N ASP A 9 15.17 20.97 -19.09
CA ASP A 9 14.31 20.81 -20.26
C ASP A 9 13.66 22.14 -20.69
N GLY A 10 14.04 23.25 -20.05
CA GLY A 10 13.52 24.59 -20.33
C GLY A 10 12.05 24.76 -19.91
N THR A 11 11.53 23.86 -19.07
CA THR A 11 10.19 23.99 -18.51
C THR A 11 10.21 24.89 -17.26
N ASP A 12 9.10 25.58 -16.99
CA ASP A 12 8.92 26.48 -15.84
C ASP A 12 8.08 25.80 -14.73
N ARG A 13 8.17 24.47 -14.61
CA ARG A 13 7.40 23.74 -13.61
C ARG A 13 8.03 23.92 -12.24
N PHE A 14 7.19 23.93 -11.21
CA PHE A 14 7.69 23.99 -9.84
C PHE A 14 8.57 22.78 -9.48
N ASP A 15 8.27 21.61 -10.05
CA ASP A 15 9.01 20.38 -9.79
C ASP A 15 10.35 20.22 -10.53
N ASP A 16 10.72 21.16 -11.40
CA ASP A 16 12.03 21.15 -12.06
C ASP A 16 13.16 21.50 -11.07
N ALA A 17 12.83 22.22 -9.99
CA ALA A 17 13.74 22.46 -8.87
C ALA A 17 14.21 21.15 -8.19
N PHE A 18 13.50 20.04 -8.40
CA PHE A 18 13.85 18.71 -7.90
C PHE A 18 13.84 17.64 -9.01
N ALA A 19 14.22 18.04 -10.24
CA ALA A 19 14.30 17.16 -11.41
C ALA A 19 15.12 15.88 -11.16
N THR A 20 16.19 15.95 -10.34
CA THR A 20 16.99 14.78 -9.96
C THR A 20 16.16 13.74 -9.23
N PHE A 21 15.26 14.15 -8.34
CA PHE A 21 14.39 13.23 -7.59
C PHE A 21 13.41 12.53 -8.55
N ARG A 22 12.76 13.30 -9.43
CA ARG A 22 11.90 12.78 -10.49
C ARG A 22 12.63 11.77 -11.39
N THR A 23 13.86 12.09 -11.80
CA THR A 23 14.68 11.21 -12.65
C THR A 23 14.99 9.88 -11.96
N LYS A 24 15.18 9.89 -10.63
CA LYS A 24 15.45 8.68 -9.87
C LYS A 24 14.22 7.76 -9.74
N HIS A 25 12.99 8.27 -9.88
CA HIS A 25 11.78 7.45 -9.77
C HIS A 25 11.83 6.21 -10.68
N GLY A 26 12.21 6.34 -11.95
CA GLY A 26 12.25 5.21 -12.88
C GLY A 26 13.33 4.16 -12.60
N SER A 27 14.27 4.47 -11.71
CA SER A 27 15.54 3.74 -11.59
C SER A 27 15.83 3.19 -10.19
N TYR A 28 15.09 3.68 -9.21
CA TYR A 28 15.21 3.27 -7.82
C TYR A 28 13.89 2.62 -7.40
N TRP A 29 13.91 1.29 -7.32
CA TRP A 29 12.72 0.47 -7.08
C TRP A 29 12.62 0.12 -5.59
N ARG A 30 11.75 0.86 -4.89
CA ARG A 30 11.30 0.52 -3.52
C ARG A 30 9.95 -0.16 -3.58
N TRP A 31 9.66 -0.98 -2.57
CA TRP A 31 8.32 -1.49 -2.28
C TRP A 31 7.33 -0.36 -2.01
N VAL A 32 7.71 0.62 -1.17
CA VAL A 32 6.92 1.82 -0.87
C VAL A 32 7.73 3.03 -1.31
N ARG A 33 7.18 3.85 -2.22
CA ARG A 33 7.90 4.97 -2.83
C ARG A 33 7.20 6.30 -2.59
N PRO A 34 7.86 7.30 -2.00
CA PRO A 34 7.35 8.67 -2.03
C PRO A 34 7.47 9.23 -3.45
N VAL A 35 6.40 9.86 -3.92
CA VAL A 35 6.31 10.51 -5.22
C VAL A 35 6.00 11.98 -4.99
N PHE A 36 6.88 12.86 -5.49
CA PHE A 36 6.71 14.31 -5.45
C PHE A 36 6.53 14.83 -6.87
N GLU A 37 5.45 15.59 -7.08
CA GLU A 37 5.08 16.19 -8.36
C GLU A 37 4.44 17.55 -8.12
N GLY A 38 4.56 18.45 -9.10
CA GLY A 38 3.94 19.77 -9.01
C GLY A 38 4.24 20.60 -10.24
N ALA A 39 3.29 20.68 -11.17
CA ALA A 39 3.40 21.58 -12.32
C ALA A 39 3.53 23.05 -11.89
N SER A 40 2.92 23.41 -10.77
CA SER A 40 3.05 24.70 -10.09
C SER A 40 3.16 24.48 -8.58
N ARG A 41 3.50 25.54 -7.83
CA ARG A 41 3.55 25.47 -6.36
C ARG A 41 2.19 25.14 -5.74
N SER A 42 1.10 25.62 -6.33
CA SER A 42 -0.27 25.35 -5.86
C SER A 42 -0.75 23.95 -6.20
N ALA A 43 -0.17 23.30 -7.22
CA ALA A 43 -0.47 21.92 -7.61
C ALA A 43 0.53 20.90 -7.04
N ALA A 44 1.48 21.34 -6.20
CA ALA A 44 2.48 20.47 -5.62
C ALA A 44 1.83 19.46 -4.66
N ASN A 45 2.17 18.19 -4.81
CA ASN A 45 1.66 17.09 -3.99
C ASN A 45 2.79 16.12 -3.60
N ALA A 46 2.54 15.42 -2.50
CA ALA A 46 3.31 14.27 -2.05
C ALA A 46 2.36 13.07 -1.96
N ARG A 47 2.73 11.97 -2.60
CA ARG A 47 1.96 10.72 -2.60
C ARG A 47 2.85 9.56 -2.20
N ILE A 48 2.23 8.50 -1.70
CA ILE A 48 2.90 7.22 -1.47
C ILE A 48 2.40 6.26 -2.56
N GLU A 49 3.34 5.66 -3.28
CA GLU A 49 3.08 4.59 -4.23
C GLU A 49 3.40 3.25 -3.57
N PHE A 50 2.36 2.45 -3.32
CA PHE A 50 2.47 1.09 -2.78
C PHE A 50 2.63 0.11 -3.94
N ARG A 51 3.85 -0.42 -4.11
CA ARG A 51 4.27 -1.29 -5.22
C ARG A 51 4.38 -2.80 -4.90
N PRO A 52 4.14 -3.33 -3.68
CA PRO A 52 4.24 -4.77 -3.46
C PRO A 52 3.13 -5.62 -4.09
N ILE A 53 2.03 -5.02 -4.54
CA ILE A 53 0.88 -5.77 -5.07
C ILE A 53 1.24 -6.39 -6.44
N PRO A 54 1.31 -7.73 -6.56
CA PRO A 54 1.59 -8.37 -7.84
C PRO A 54 0.37 -8.31 -8.76
N GLY A 55 0.59 -8.47 -10.06
CA GLY A 55 -0.50 -8.66 -11.02
C GLY A 55 -1.26 -9.96 -10.70
N GLN A 56 -2.59 -9.90 -10.70
CA GLN A 56 -3.43 -11.06 -10.42
C GLN A 56 -3.81 -11.81 -11.71
N PRO A 57 -4.27 -13.08 -11.63
CA PRO A 57 -4.57 -13.90 -12.80
C PRO A 57 -5.61 -13.30 -13.75
N THR A 58 -6.57 -12.53 -13.21
CA THR A 58 -7.58 -11.82 -14.00
C THR A 58 -7.71 -10.35 -13.61
N VAL A 59 -8.39 -9.58 -14.48
CA VAL A 59 -8.78 -8.19 -14.19
C VAL A 59 -9.68 -8.14 -12.96
N ARG A 60 -10.61 -9.10 -12.82
CA ARG A 60 -11.52 -9.16 -11.67
C ARG A 60 -10.74 -9.37 -10.38
N ASP A 61 -9.78 -10.30 -10.36
CA ASP A 61 -8.95 -10.56 -9.18
C ASP A 61 -8.08 -9.35 -8.84
N SER A 62 -7.58 -8.64 -9.85
CA SER A 62 -6.80 -7.40 -9.65
C SER A 62 -7.65 -6.31 -8.99
N ILE A 63 -8.90 -6.15 -9.43
CA ILE A 63 -9.84 -5.20 -8.83
C ILE A 63 -10.18 -5.64 -7.40
N ALA A 64 -10.47 -6.93 -7.16
CA ALA A 64 -10.76 -7.45 -5.83
C ALA A 64 -9.62 -7.17 -4.83
N PHE A 65 -8.37 -7.46 -5.22
CA PHE A 65 -7.20 -7.19 -4.37
C PHE A 65 -6.99 -5.69 -4.12
N GLN A 66 -7.21 -4.85 -5.14
CA GLN A 66 -7.15 -3.39 -5.00
C GLN A 66 -8.26 -2.86 -4.09
N SER A 67 -9.48 -3.40 -4.20
CA SER A 67 -10.61 -3.08 -3.33
C SER A 67 -10.34 -3.47 -1.89
N ALA A 68 -9.81 -4.67 -1.65
CA ALA A 68 -9.41 -5.11 -0.31
C ALA A 68 -8.37 -4.17 0.31
N PHE A 69 -7.33 -3.82 -0.44
CA PHE A 69 -6.31 -2.86 0.01
C PHE A 69 -6.89 -1.46 0.27
N ALA A 70 -7.76 -0.95 -0.62
CA ALA A 70 -8.41 0.34 -0.44
C ALA A 70 -9.30 0.38 0.81
N GLY A 71 -10.04 -0.71 1.06
CA GLY A 71 -10.83 -0.91 2.26
C GLY A 71 -9.97 -0.87 3.53
N LEU A 72 -8.88 -1.64 3.57
CA LEU A 72 -7.94 -1.64 4.70
C LEU A 72 -7.36 -0.25 4.97
N MET A 73 -6.96 0.47 3.92
CA MET A 73 -6.42 1.82 4.06
C MET A 73 -7.44 2.83 4.58
N GLN A 74 -8.73 2.59 4.34
CA GLN A 74 -9.81 3.39 4.92
C GLN A 74 -10.09 2.99 6.37
N ALA A 75 -10.17 1.69 6.66
CA ALA A 75 -10.65 1.17 7.94
C ALA A 75 -9.59 1.19 9.05
N LEU A 76 -8.39 0.67 8.80
CA LEU A 76 -7.39 0.45 9.85
C LEU A 76 -6.96 1.75 10.54
N PRO A 77 -6.62 2.85 9.81
CA PRO A 77 -6.27 4.10 10.46
C PRO A 77 -7.46 4.74 11.17
N GLN A 78 -8.65 4.67 10.58
CA GLN A 78 -9.85 5.27 11.16
C GLN A 78 -10.27 4.59 12.48
N ARG A 79 -10.02 3.28 12.59
CA ARG A 79 -10.32 2.47 13.78
C ARG A 79 -9.16 2.39 14.77
N GLU A 80 -8.05 3.09 14.50
CA GLU A 80 -6.83 3.03 15.31
C GLU A 80 -6.38 1.58 15.53
N HIS A 81 -6.44 0.75 14.48
CA HIS A 81 -6.19 -0.68 14.59
C HIS A 81 -4.79 -0.97 15.18
N PRO A 82 -4.65 -1.87 16.18
CA PRO A 82 -3.39 -2.07 16.90
C PRO A 82 -2.21 -2.55 16.05
N VAL A 83 -2.46 -3.11 14.86
CA VAL A 83 -1.42 -3.56 13.91
C VAL A 83 -0.33 -2.52 13.64
N ILE A 84 -0.63 -1.22 13.72
CA ILE A 84 0.37 -0.16 13.53
C ILE A 84 1.52 -0.23 14.57
N GLY A 85 1.30 -0.92 15.69
CA GLY A 85 2.29 -1.22 16.72
C GLY A 85 3.18 -2.44 16.44
N LEU A 86 3.06 -3.09 15.28
CA LEU A 86 4.04 -4.09 14.85
C LEU A 86 5.41 -3.44 14.71
N GLU A 87 6.44 -4.07 15.30
CA GLU A 87 7.82 -3.62 15.14
C GLU A 87 8.19 -3.66 13.65
N TRP A 88 9.00 -2.69 13.21
CA TRP A 88 9.37 -2.58 11.80
C TRP A 88 10.10 -3.83 11.30
N GLU A 89 10.99 -4.40 12.11
CA GLU A 89 11.69 -5.65 11.82
C GLU A 89 10.70 -6.80 11.58
N THR A 90 9.69 -6.95 12.44
CA THR A 90 8.65 -7.97 12.29
C THR A 90 7.85 -7.77 11.01
N ALA A 91 7.40 -6.54 10.73
CA ALA A 91 6.66 -6.24 9.50
C ALA A 91 7.50 -6.51 8.23
N ARG A 92 8.80 -6.23 8.28
CA ARG A 92 9.73 -6.54 7.20
C ARG A 92 9.91 -8.05 7.04
N ASP A 93 10.06 -8.78 8.13
CA ASP A 93 10.32 -10.22 8.10
C ASP A 93 9.06 -10.98 7.64
N ASN A 94 7.88 -10.59 8.11
CA ASN A 94 6.58 -11.03 7.59
C ASN A 94 6.47 -10.81 6.07
N PHE A 95 6.84 -9.63 5.59
CA PHE A 95 6.78 -9.31 4.17
C PHE A 95 7.66 -10.26 3.34
N TYR A 96 8.90 -10.52 3.76
CA TYR A 96 9.78 -11.43 3.03
C TYR A 96 9.41 -12.89 3.19
N ALA A 97 8.81 -13.30 4.32
CA ALA A 97 8.21 -14.63 4.48
C ALA A 97 7.07 -14.82 3.47
N ALA A 98 6.13 -13.88 3.38
CA ALA A 98 5.05 -13.92 2.39
C ALA A 98 5.57 -13.94 0.94
N VAL A 99 6.68 -13.27 0.65
CA VAL A 99 7.32 -13.32 -0.68
C VAL A 99 7.93 -14.70 -0.97
N ALA A 100 8.50 -15.37 0.03
CA ALA A 100 9.16 -16.66 -0.14
C ALA A 100 8.17 -17.84 -0.16
N ASP A 101 7.23 -17.83 0.79
CA ASP A 101 6.39 -18.98 1.13
C ASP A 101 4.90 -18.73 0.81
N GLY A 102 4.53 -17.52 0.39
CA GLY A 102 3.16 -17.20 -0.05
C GLY A 102 2.16 -17.32 1.10
N LEU A 103 1.08 -18.08 0.86
CA LEU A 103 0.02 -18.32 1.86
C LEU A 103 0.48 -19.26 2.99
N ASP A 104 1.57 -20.00 2.80
CA ASP A 104 2.13 -20.90 3.81
C ASP A 104 3.13 -20.18 4.74
N ALA A 105 3.28 -18.86 4.60
CA ALA A 105 4.19 -18.08 5.42
C ALA A 105 3.69 -17.93 6.86
N ASP A 106 4.60 -18.10 7.83
CA ASP A 106 4.33 -17.76 9.23
C ASP A 106 4.39 -16.23 9.40
N ILE A 107 3.23 -15.61 9.70
CA ILE A 107 3.08 -14.16 9.84
C ILE A 107 2.70 -13.82 11.27
N GLU A 108 3.47 -12.93 11.93
CA GLU A 108 3.06 -12.34 13.21
C GLU A 108 2.11 -11.16 12.98
N TRP A 109 0.97 -11.15 13.64
CA TRP A 109 -0.04 -10.10 13.54
C TRP A 109 -0.42 -9.59 14.93
N ILE A 110 -0.94 -8.35 15.00
CA ILE A 110 -1.60 -7.84 16.20
C ILE A 110 -3.08 -7.68 15.85
N GLY A 111 -3.91 -8.48 16.50
CA GLY A 111 -5.35 -8.48 16.29
C GLY A 111 -6.04 -7.22 16.82
N PRO A 112 -7.37 -7.12 16.63
CA PRO A 112 -8.14 -5.95 17.02
C PRO A 112 -8.24 -5.75 18.53
N ASP A 113 -8.00 -6.80 19.32
CA ASP A 113 -7.89 -6.76 20.79
C ASP A 113 -6.50 -6.33 21.29
N GLY A 114 -5.53 -6.17 20.38
CA GLY A 114 -4.15 -5.85 20.70
C GLY A 114 -3.28 -7.06 21.04
N GLU A 115 -3.82 -8.29 20.96
CA GLU A 115 -3.06 -9.51 21.18
C GLU A 115 -2.25 -9.90 19.94
N ARG A 116 -1.04 -10.41 20.17
CA ARG A 116 -0.19 -10.95 19.09
C ARG A 116 -0.62 -12.38 18.76
N THR A 117 -0.69 -12.69 17.47
CA THR A 117 -1.04 -14.02 16.98
C THR A 117 -0.24 -14.40 15.74
N THR A 118 -0.07 -15.71 15.53
CA THR A 118 0.40 -16.30 14.26
C THR A 118 -0.68 -17.17 13.61
N ASP A 119 -1.89 -17.13 14.14
CA ASP A 119 -3.04 -17.84 13.57
C ASP A 119 -3.47 -17.15 12.27
N THR A 120 -3.27 -17.86 11.17
CA THR A 120 -3.55 -17.38 9.82
C THR A 120 -5.04 -17.15 9.59
N ASP A 121 -5.90 -17.99 10.15
CA ASP A 121 -7.36 -17.85 10.00
C ASP A 121 -7.84 -16.60 10.76
N ALA A 122 -7.31 -16.36 11.95
CA ALA A 122 -7.60 -15.15 12.73
C ALA A 122 -7.13 -13.88 12.03
N LEU A 123 -5.92 -13.91 11.45
CA LEU A 123 -5.36 -12.80 10.66
C LEU A 123 -6.25 -12.49 9.45
N PHE A 124 -6.62 -13.50 8.65
CA PHE A 124 -7.44 -13.26 7.46
C PHE A 124 -8.85 -12.80 7.80
N ALA A 125 -9.48 -13.36 8.86
CA ALA A 125 -10.77 -12.89 9.31
C ALA A 125 -10.73 -11.38 9.66
N ASP A 126 -9.72 -10.97 10.43
CA ASP A 126 -9.53 -9.56 10.80
C ASP A 126 -9.31 -8.65 9.59
N ILE A 127 -8.42 -9.04 8.67
CA ILE A 127 -8.11 -8.26 7.46
C ILE A 127 -9.33 -8.14 6.55
N LEU A 128 -10.03 -9.24 6.27
CA LEU A 128 -11.17 -9.23 5.34
C LEU A 128 -12.36 -8.46 5.92
N ASP A 129 -12.65 -8.61 7.22
CA ASP A 129 -13.69 -7.84 7.91
C ASP A 129 -13.39 -6.33 7.83
N HIS A 130 -12.15 -5.93 8.08
CA HIS A 130 -11.74 -4.52 7.99
C HIS A 130 -11.74 -4.00 6.56
N ALA A 131 -11.35 -4.82 5.58
CA ALA A 131 -11.39 -4.45 4.18
C ALA A 131 -12.82 -4.15 3.72
N GLU A 132 -13.77 -5.05 4.00
CA GLU A 132 -15.17 -4.88 3.66
C GLU A 132 -15.78 -3.67 4.38
N ALA A 133 -15.53 -3.53 5.68
CA ALA A 133 -16.00 -2.39 6.47
C ALA A 133 -15.43 -1.06 5.95
N GLY A 134 -14.19 -1.05 5.46
CA GLY A 134 -13.56 0.12 4.86
C GLY A 134 -14.20 0.53 3.54
N LEU A 135 -14.54 -0.43 2.69
CA LEU A 135 -15.26 -0.15 1.44
C LEU A 135 -16.65 0.46 1.71
N ARG A 136 -17.39 -0.07 2.69
CA ARG A 136 -18.66 0.51 3.13
C ARG A 136 -18.49 1.94 3.62
N THR A 137 -17.49 2.21 4.47
CA THR A 137 -17.17 3.57 4.93
C THR A 137 -16.85 4.51 3.76
N ALA A 138 -16.18 4.01 2.72
CA ALA A 138 -15.86 4.78 1.51
C ALA A 138 -17.08 5.06 0.61
N GLY A 139 -18.25 4.47 0.91
CA GLY A 139 -19.52 4.72 0.23
C GLY A 139 -19.96 3.63 -0.74
N CYS A 140 -19.30 2.47 -0.79
CA CYS A 140 -19.78 1.32 -1.55
C CYS A 140 -21.07 0.76 -0.94
N ALA A 141 -21.99 0.28 -1.79
CA ALA A 141 -23.17 -0.44 -1.32
C ALA A 141 -22.75 -1.76 -0.64
N ASP A 142 -23.56 -2.25 0.32
CA ASP A 142 -23.21 -3.41 1.13
C ASP A 142 -22.96 -4.67 0.29
N ASP A 143 -23.78 -4.90 -0.73
CA ASP A 143 -23.66 -6.03 -1.65
C ASP A 143 -22.46 -5.91 -2.59
N GLU A 144 -22.14 -4.68 -3.01
CA GLU A 144 -20.95 -4.40 -3.82
C GLU A 144 -19.67 -4.59 -3.02
N ALA A 145 -19.61 -4.10 -1.78
CA ALA A 145 -18.46 -4.29 -0.90
C ALA A 145 -18.20 -5.78 -0.65
N ALA A 146 -19.26 -6.54 -0.30
CA ALA A 146 -19.17 -7.98 -0.08
C ALA A 146 -18.76 -8.76 -1.34
N ALA A 147 -19.12 -8.30 -2.54
CA ALA A 147 -18.79 -9.01 -3.79
C ALA A 147 -17.31 -8.89 -4.20
N TRP A 148 -16.57 -7.96 -3.62
CA TRP A 148 -15.15 -7.71 -3.89
C TRP A 148 -14.20 -8.32 -2.86
N ILE A 149 -14.72 -8.79 -1.72
CA ILE A 149 -13.98 -9.43 -0.62
C ILE A 149 -14.29 -10.94 -0.66
#